data_AF-A0A2W2GVJ4-F1
#
_entry.id   AF-A0A2W2GVJ4-F1
#
_cell.length_a   1.000
_cell.length_b   1.000
_cell.length_c   1.000
_cell.angle_alpha   90.00
_cell.angle_beta   90.00
_cell.angle_gamma   90.00
#
_symmetry.space_group_name_H-M   'P 1'
#
loop_
_entity.id
_entity.type
_entity.pdbx_description
1 polymer ?
#
loop_
_entity_poly.entity_id
_entity_poly.type
_entity_poly.pdbx_seq_one_letter_code
_entity_poly.pdbx_strand_id
1 'polypeptide(L)' 'MLLLTGERSPAHLRRAAELLRAAVPGSCLTAFPGVGHNAPDQEDPVRVARALAAFLRSV' A
#
# COMPACT_ATOMS: atom_id res chain seq x y z
N MET A 1 -10.95 1.94 3.97
CA MET A 1 -9.57 2.24 4.43
C MET A 1 -8.57 1.73 3.40
N LEU A 2 -7.50 2.46 3.09
CA LEU A 2 -6.46 2.01 2.16
C LEU A 2 -5.19 1.60 2.92
N LEU A 3 -4.69 0.40 2.62
CA LEU A 3 -3.41 -0.13 3.08
C LEU A 3 -2.44 -0.15 1.91
N LEU A 4 -1.22 0.37 2.13
CA LEU A 4 -0.17 0.44 1.13
C LEU A 4 1.03 -0.38 1.59
N THR A 5 1.62 -1.17 0.69
CA THR A 5 2.85 -1.92 0.97
C THR A 5 3.78 -1.93 -0.24
N GLY A 6 5.08 -1.91 -0.01
CA GLY A 6 6.10 -2.06 -1.06
C GLY A 6 6.68 -3.48 -1.07
N GLU A 7 6.95 -4.04 -2.25
CA GLU A 7 7.48 -5.41 -2.35
C GLU A 7 8.91 -5.57 -1.84
N ARG A 8 9.70 -4.49 -1.74
CA ARG A 8 11.04 -4.54 -1.12
C ARG A 8 11.00 -4.53 0.40
N SER A 9 9.82 -4.43 1.00
CA SER A 9 9.66 -4.54 2.45
C SER A 9 9.92 -5.98 2.92
N PRO A 10 10.47 -6.19 4.13
CA PRO A 10 10.60 -7.51 4.73
C PRO A 10 9.30 -8.33 4.68
N ALA A 11 9.42 -9.64 4.45
CA ALA A 11 8.27 -10.53 4.27
C ALA A 11 7.25 -10.48 5.42
N HIS A 12 7.71 -10.32 6.67
CA HIS A 12 6.82 -10.23 7.83
C HIS A 12 5.95 -8.95 7.82
N LEU A 13 6.42 -7.84 7.23
CA LEU A 13 5.62 -6.61 7.09
C LEU A 13 4.56 -6.76 6.00
N ARG A 14 4.88 -7.46 4.90
CA ARG A 14 3.88 -7.84 3.90
C ARG A 14 2.79 -8.72 4.53
N ARG A 15 3.20 -9.71 5.33
CA ARG A 15 2.29 -10.56 6.07
C ARG A 15 1.41 -9.77 7.05
N ALA A 16 1.96 -8.79 7.74
CA ALA A 16 1.19 -7.92 8.62
C ALA A 16 0.12 -7.11 7.86
N ALA A 17 0.45 -6.58 6.67
CA ALA A 17 -0.52 -5.86 5.84
C ALA A 17 -1.66 -6.76 5.32
N GLU A 18 -1.35 -8.01 4.95
CA GLU A 18 -2.35 -9.02 4.58
C GLU A 18 -3.29 -9.35 5.74
N LEU A 19 -2.74 -9.56 6.95
CA LEU A 19 -3.52 -9.84 8.15
C LEU A 19 -4.43 -8.66 8.49
N LEU A 20 -3.93 -7.42 8.37
CA LEU A 20 -4.73 -6.22 8.61
C LEU A 20 -5.87 -6.09 7.59
N ARG A 21 -5.62 -6.38 6.30
CA ARG A 21 -6.64 -6.41 5.25
C ARG A 21 -7.75 -7.42 5.54
N ALA A 22 -7.40 -8.58 6.10
CA ALA A 22 -8.34 -9.62 6.48
C ALA A 22 -9.16 -9.24 7.72
N ALA A 23 -8.55 -8.54 8.68
CA ALA A 23 -9.19 -8.15 9.94
C ALA A 23 -10.09 -6.92 9.83
N VAL A 24 -9.86 -6.03 8.87
CA VAL A 24 -10.64 -4.77 8.73
C VAL A 24 -11.61 -4.85 7.54
N PRO A 25 -12.92 -4.98 7.78
CA PRO A 25 -13.93 -4.97 6.72
C PRO A 25 -13.89 -3.68 5.89
N GLY A 26 -14.08 -3.81 4.58
CA GLY A 26 -14.07 -2.65 3.65
C GLY A 26 -12.71 -1.96 3.51
N SER A 27 -11.62 -2.55 4.02
CA SER A 27 -10.27 -2.09 3.69
C SER A 27 -9.85 -2.55 2.29
N CYS A 28 -8.84 -1.91 1.71
CA CYS A 28 -8.21 -2.30 0.44
C CYS A 28 -6.70 -2.38 0.67
N LEU A 29 -6.01 -3.28 -0.04
CA LEU A 29 -4.56 -3.41 0.03
C LEU A 29 -3.98 -3.23 -1.38
N THR A 30 -3.02 -2.32 -1.51
CA THR A 30 -2.25 -2.11 -2.73
C THR A 30 -0.78 -2.41 -2.47
N ALA A 31 -0.24 -3.38 -3.20
CA ALA A 31 1.18 -3.69 -3.21
C ALA A 31 1.86 -2.97 -4.39
N PHE A 32 3.00 -2.36 -4.14
CA PHE A 32 3.81 -1.68 -5.16
C PHE A 32 5.07 -2.49 -5.48
N PRO A 33 5.16 -3.05 -6.69
CA PRO A 33 6.36 -3.78 -7.12
C PRO A 33 7.58 -2.88 -7.23
N GLY A 34 8.72 -3.41 -6.80
CA GLY A 34 10.04 -2.76 -6.95
C GLY A 34 10.31 -1.61 -5.99
N VAL A 35 9.40 -1.27 -5.07
CA VAL A 35 9.59 -0.16 -4.11
C VAL A 35 9.55 -0.62 -2.65
N GLY A 36 10.17 0.16 -1.77
CA GLY A 36 10.30 -0.06 -0.34
C GLY A 36 9.54 0.98 0.50
N HIS A 37 10.04 1.23 1.71
CA HIS A 37 9.39 2.13 2.67
C HIS A 37 9.29 3.57 2.16
N ASN A 38 10.29 4.03 1.40
CA ASN A 38 10.37 5.41 0.93
C ASN A 38 9.67 5.62 -0.42
N ALA A 39 8.84 4.67 -0.87
CA ALA A 39 8.03 4.82 -2.08
C ALA A 39 7.27 6.16 -2.18
N PRO A 40 6.66 6.69 -1.10
CA PRO A 40 5.90 7.95 -1.17
C PRO A 40 6.75 9.20 -1.36
N ASP A 41 8.07 9.14 -1.14
CA ASP A 41 8.96 10.31 -1.12
C ASP A 41 10.06 10.21 -2.19
N GLN A 42 10.77 9.07 -2.27
CA GLN A 42 12.05 8.98 -2.98
C GLN A 42 12.06 8.01 -4.16
N GLU A 43 11.15 7.04 -4.21
CA GLU A 43 11.25 5.94 -5.19
C GLU A 43 10.19 6.03 -6.29
N ASP A 44 8.91 6.18 -5.94
CA ASP A 44 7.84 6.36 -6.92
C ASP A 44 6.65 7.13 -6.31
N PRO A 45 6.85 8.43 -5.96
CA PRO A 45 5.83 9.25 -5.32
C PRO A 45 4.58 9.40 -6.19
N VAL A 46 4.75 9.40 -7.52
CA VAL A 46 3.64 9.55 -8.49
C VAL A 46 2.73 8.33 -8.47
N ARG A 47 3.27 7.12 -8.44
CA ARG A 47 2.47 5.89 -8.36
C ARG A 47 1.71 5.81 -7.03
N VAL A 48 2.34 6.18 -5.93
CA VAL A 48 1.68 6.26 -4.61
C VAL A 48 0.56 7.30 -4.63
N ALA A 49 0.81 8.50 -5.14
CA ALA A 49 -0.20 9.56 -5.26
C ALA A 49 -1.40 9.15 -6.12
N ARG A 50 -1.16 8.41 -7.22
CA ARG A 50 -2.25 7.88 -8.07
C ARG A 50 -3.12 6.88 -7.32
N ALA A 51 -2.54 5.98 -6.53
CA ALA A 51 -3.28 5.01 -5.73
C ALA A 51 -4.13 5.72 -4.64
N LEU A 52 -3.56 6.72 -3.96
CA LEU A 52 -4.29 7.56 -3.00
C LEU A 52 -5.47 8.26 -3.68
N ALA A 53 -5.23 8.92 -4.82
CA ALA A 53 -6.27 9.64 -5.55
C ALA A 53 -7.38 8.72 -6.07
N ALA A 54 -7.04 7.50 -6.50
CA ALA A 54 -8.03 6.50 -6.92
C ALA A 54 -8.93 6.06 -5.75
N PHE A 55 -8.34 5.79 -4.59
CA PHE A 55 -9.09 5.43 -3.40
C PHE A 55 -10.01 6.57 -2.94
N LEU A 56 -9.51 7.80 -2.89
CA LEU A 56 -10.29 8.98 -2.49
C LEU A 56 -11.47 9.28 -3.42
N ARG A 57 -11.41 8.87 -4.70
CA ARG A 57 -12.54 9.00 -5.64
C ARG A 57 -13.56 7.85 -5.54
N SER A 58 -13.20 6.75 -4.88
CA SER A 58 -14.05 5.57 -4.73
C SER A 58 -14.87 5.55 -3.44
N VAL A 59 -14.63 6.52 -2.55
CA VAL A 59 -15.33 6.68 -1.27
C VAL A 59 -16.43 7.72 -1.35
#